data_AF-A0A7C2ND06-F1
#
_entry.id   AF-A0A7C2ND06-F1
#
_cell.length_a   1.000
_cell.length_b   1.000
_cell.length_c   1.000
_cell.angle_alpha   90.00
_cell.angle_beta   90.00
_cell.angle_gamma   90.00
#
_symmetry.space_group_name_H-M   'P 1'
#
loop_
_entity.id
_entity.type
_entity.pdbx_description
1 polymer ?
#
loop_
_entity_poly.entity_id
_entity_poly.type
_entity_poly.pdbx_seq_one_letter_code
_entity_poly.pdbx_strand_id
1 'polypeptide(L)'
;MELVQLEQYYDRISREGVELFAVSVDPPATSRRVKQRLKSRFTFLSDRDGALLDRLGIRHRRGRNDGVDIAYPTAVLVDESGVVRWTFQAHRYNERARAEEIFAAIAALRDAD
;
A
#
# COMPACT_ATOMS: atom_id res chain seq x y z
N MET A 1 7.89 1.39 -5.35
CA MET A 1 8.43 0.73 -4.15
C MET A 1 7.73 -0.60 -3.98
N GLU A 2 8.51 -1.65 -3.87
CA GLU A 2 8.02 -2.98 -3.48
C GLU A 2 8.05 -3.13 -1.95
N LEU A 3 7.43 -4.20 -1.42
CA LEU A 3 7.36 -4.48 0.03
C LEU A 3 8.75 -4.51 0.71
N VAL A 4 9.77 -5.02 0.03
CA VAL A 4 11.15 -5.04 0.57
C VAL A 4 11.70 -3.62 0.71
N GLN A 5 11.45 -2.75 -0.27
CA GLN A 5 11.89 -1.35 -0.21
C GLN A 5 11.11 -0.58 0.85
N LEU A 6 9.80 -0.84 0.98
CA LEU A 6 8.99 -0.27 2.07
C LEU A 6 9.58 -0.61 3.44
N GLU A 7 10.01 -1.86 3.65
CA GLU A 7 10.67 -2.25 4.90
C GLU A 7 12.02 -1.53 5.12
N GLN A 8 12.82 -1.35 4.07
CA GLN A 8 14.08 -0.59 4.15
C GLN A 8 13.85 0.87 4.56
N TYR A 9 12.74 1.46 4.12
CA TYR A 9 12.37 2.84 4.44
C TYR A 9 11.47 2.96 5.68
N TYR A 10 11.12 1.85 6.34
CA TYR A 10 10.13 1.83 7.42
C TYR A 10 10.48 2.80 8.55
N ASP A 11 11.74 2.82 9.01
CA ASP A 11 12.17 3.74 10.07
C ASP A 11 12.03 5.21 9.68
N ARG A 12 12.33 5.53 8.42
CA ARG A 12 12.17 6.89 7.92
C ARG A 12 10.69 7.26 7.87
N ILE A 13 9.85 6.43 7.29
CA ILE A 13 8.39 6.65 7.20
C ILE A 13 7.81 6.83 8.62
N SER A 14 8.19 5.96 9.56
CA SER A 14 7.69 5.99 10.94
C SER A 14 8.11 7.23 11.71
N ARG A 15 9.33 7.75 11.47
CA ARG A 15 9.81 9.01 12.06
C ARG A 15 9.05 10.23 11.58
N GLU A 16 8.42 10.16 10.41
CA GLU A 16 7.51 11.21 9.92
C GLU A 16 6.12 11.12 10.55
N GLY A 17 5.89 10.21 11.52
CA GLY A 17 4.59 10.01 12.15
C GLY A 17 3.59 9.21 11.30
N VAL A 18 4.04 8.59 10.21
CA VAL A 18 3.19 7.84 9.29
C VAL A 18 3.17 6.36 9.63
N GLU A 19 1.97 5.79 9.83
CA GLU A 19 1.78 4.35 9.95
C GLU A 19 1.66 3.70 8.57
N LEU A 20 2.32 2.55 8.38
CA LEU A 20 2.34 1.85 7.11
C LEU A 20 1.49 0.57 7.15
N PHE A 21 0.64 0.43 6.12
CA PHE A 21 -0.20 -0.74 5.90
C PHE A 21 -0.02 -1.29 4.48
N ALA A 22 0.15 -2.61 4.36
CA ALA A 22 0.05 -3.32 3.10
C ALA A 22 -1.32 -4.01 3.01
N VAL A 23 -2.09 -3.72 1.96
CA VAL A 23 -3.43 -4.28 1.77
C VAL A 23 -3.47 -5.19 0.54
N SER A 24 -4.12 -6.34 0.66
CA SER A 24 -4.32 -7.26 -0.47
C SER A 24 -5.57 -8.12 -0.25
N VAL A 25 -6.02 -8.81 -1.30
CA VAL A 25 -7.10 -9.80 -1.21
C VAL A 25 -6.68 -11.11 -0.54
N ASP A 26 -5.38 -11.28 -0.25
CA ASP A 26 -4.87 -12.52 0.31
C ASP A 26 -5.41 -12.74 1.74
N PRO A 27 -5.80 -13.98 2.11
CA PRO A 27 -6.25 -14.29 3.46
C PRO A 27 -5.17 -13.98 4.51
N PRO A 28 -5.56 -13.66 5.77
CA PRO A 28 -4.60 -13.31 6.83
C PRO A 28 -3.49 -14.34 7.05
N ALA A 29 -3.77 -15.63 6.85
CA ALA A 29 -2.77 -16.70 6.96
C ALA A 29 -1.67 -16.59 5.89
N THR A 30 -2.03 -16.23 4.65
CA THR A 30 -1.09 -15.98 3.55
C THR A 30 -0.27 -14.73 3.83
N SER A 31 -0.93 -13.63 4.20
CA SER A 31 -0.26 -12.35 4.51
C SER A 31 0.71 -12.48 5.69
N ARG A 32 0.37 -13.28 6.71
CA ARG A 32 1.26 -13.58 7.85
C ARG A 32 2.55 -14.27 7.42
N ARG A 33 2.47 -15.24 6.50
CA ARG A 33 3.66 -15.93 5.96
C ARG A 33 4.56 -14.97 5.19
N VAL A 34 3.97 -14.05 4.42
CA VAL A 34 4.72 -13.00 3.70
C VAL A 34 5.41 -12.06 4.69
N LYS A 35 4.66 -11.53 5.68
CA LYS A 35 5.21 -10.67 6.75
C LYS A 35 6.41 -11.32 7.45
N GLN A 36 6.29 -12.60 7.83
CA GLN A 36 7.36 -13.35 8.49
C GLN A 36 8.59 -13.53 7.59
N ARG A 37 8.38 -13.87 6.31
CA ARG A 37 9.48 -14.05 5.33
C ARG A 37 10.25 -12.74 5.11
N LEU A 38 9.53 -11.63 4.99
CA LEU A 38 10.11 -10.30 4.78
C LEU A 38 10.68 -9.71 6.08
N LYS A 39 10.37 -10.31 7.25
CA LYS A 39 10.64 -9.75 8.58
C LYS A 39 10.12 -8.31 8.70
N SER A 40 9.03 -8.01 8.02
CA SER A 40 8.54 -6.65 7.90
C SER A 40 7.85 -6.18 9.17
N ARG A 41 8.07 -4.92 9.54
CA ARG A 41 7.52 -4.32 10.75
C ARG A 41 6.10 -3.81 10.57
N PHE A 42 5.78 -3.31 9.38
CA PHE A 42 4.45 -2.79 9.03
C PHE A 42 3.34 -3.85 9.05
N THR A 43 2.09 -3.37 9.09
CA THR A 43 0.90 -4.19 9.24
C THR A 43 0.37 -4.66 7.88
N PHE A 44 -0.14 -5.89 7.82
CA PHE A 44 -0.78 -6.43 6.61
C PHE A 44 -2.27 -6.57 6.87
N LEU A 45 -3.09 -5.97 6.01
CA LEU A 45 -4.54 -6.04 6.07
C LEU A 45 -5.06 -6.89 4.90
N SER A 46 -6.19 -7.56 5.15
CA SER A 46 -6.82 -8.48 4.21
C SER A 46 -8.17 -7.91 3.79
N ASP A 47 -8.28 -7.53 2.52
CA ASP A 47 -9.52 -7.12 1.85
C ASP A 47 -10.03 -8.28 1.01
N ARG A 48 -10.39 -9.40 1.66
CA ARG A 48 -10.68 -10.68 0.98
C ARG A 48 -11.77 -10.56 -0.08
N ASP A 49 -12.76 -9.72 0.17
CA ASP A 49 -13.91 -9.53 -0.71
C ASP A 49 -13.63 -8.46 -1.79
N GLY A 50 -12.53 -7.73 -1.66
CA GLY A 50 -12.14 -6.65 -2.55
C GLY A 50 -13.00 -5.40 -2.41
N ALA A 51 -13.62 -5.19 -1.24
CA ALA A 51 -14.51 -4.05 -1.00
C ALA A 51 -13.73 -2.73 -1.03
N LEU A 52 -12.51 -2.71 -0.50
CA LEU A 52 -11.63 -1.53 -0.60
C LEU A 52 -11.14 -1.35 -2.04
N LEU A 53 -10.78 -2.44 -2.72
CA LEU A 53 -10.38 -2.40 -4.14
C LEU A 53 -11.48 -1.75 -5.02
N ASP A 54 -12.74 -2.12 -4.79
CA ASP A 54 -13.89 -1.56 -5.51
C ASP A 54 -14.12 -0.10 -5.15
N ARG A 55 -14.05 0.25 -3.86
CA ARG A 55 -14.22 1.63 -3.38
C ARG A 55 -13.18 2.58 -3.97
N LEU A 56 -11.95 2.09 -4.15
CA LEU A 56 -10.84 2.86 -4.73
C LEU A 56 -10.78 2.77 -6.26
N GLY A 57 -11.60 1.92 -6.90
CA GLY A 57 -11.57 1.75 -8.36
C GLY A 57 -10.27 1.10 -8.88
N ILE A 58 -9.62 0.28 -8.05
CA ILE A 58 -8.30 -0.32 -8.35
C ILE A 58 -8.36 -1.84 -8.61
N ARG A 59 -9.56 -2.43 -8.70
CA ARG A 59 -9.70 -3.87 -8.96
C ARG A 59 -9.18 -4.23 -10.37
N HIS A 60 -8.09 -4.98 -10.42
CA HIS A 60 -7.58 -5.65 -11.61
C HIS A 60 -8.22 -7.04 -11.73
N ARG A 61 -9.27 -7.12 -12.56
CA ARG A 61 -10.01 -8.37 -12.79
C ARG A 61 -9.11 -9.42 -13.40
N ARG A 62 -9.10 -10.62 -12.80
CA ARG A 62 -8.24 -11.75 -13.20
C ARG A 62 -6.76 -11.37 -13.31
N GLY A 63 -6.31 -10.42 -12.50
CA GLY A 63 -4.97 -9.83 -12.60
C GLY A 63 -3.85 -10.74 -12.11
N ARG A 64 -4.17 -11.78 -11.33
CA ARG A 64 -3.22 -12.82 -10.92
C ARG A 64 -3.22 -13.98 -11.91
N ASN A 65 -2.10 -14.69 -12.02
CA ASN A 65 -1.92 -15.79 -12.98
C ASN A 65 -2.96 -16.94 -12.83
N ASP A 66 -3.57 -17.09 -11.66
CA ASP A 66 -4.63 -18.08 -11.38
C ASP A 66 -6.05 -17.53 -11.63
N GLY A 67 -6.17 -16.33 -12.19
CA GLY A 67 -7.46 -15.69 -12.52
C GLY A 67 -8.13 -15.00 -11.34
N VAL A 68 -7.48 -14.88 -10.18
CA VAL A 68 -8.01 -14.13 -9.04
C VAL A 68 -7.88 -12.62 -9.28
N ASP A 69 -8.93 -11.89 -8.90
CA ASP A 69 -8.95 -10.43 -8.89
C ASP A 69 -7.98 -9.89 -7.83
N ILE A 70 -7.15 -8.93 -8.22
CA ILE A 70 -6.16 -8.31 -7.32
C ILE A 70 -6.19 -6.79 -7.48
N ALA A 71 -5.46 -6.07 -6.65
CA ALA A 71 -5.33 -4.62 -6.81
C ALA A 71 -4.35 -4.31 -7.96
N TYR A 72 -4.65 -3.27 -8.74
CA TYR A 72 -3.61 -2.52 -9.41
C TYR A 72 -2.68 -1.93 -8.34
N PRO A 73 -1.36 -1.94 -8.56
CA PRO A 73 -0.41 -1.37 -7.61
C PRO A 73 -0.76 0.08 -7.30
N THR A 74 -1.10 0.35 -6.05
CA THR A 74 -1.64 1.64 -5.60
C THR A 74 -1.01 2.00 -4.26
N ALA A 75 -0.67 3.26 -4.07
CA ALA A 75 -0.27 3.82 -2.78
C ALA A 75 -1.21 4.98 -2.45
N VAL A 76 -1.71 5.01 -1.23
CA VAL A 76 -2.65 6.03 -0.76
C VAL A 76 -2.09 6.61 0.53
N LEU A 77 -2.03 7.94 0.63
CA LEU A 77 -1.73 8.65 1.86
C LEU A 77 -3.04 9.23 2.41
N VAL A 78 -3.32 8.91 3.67
CA VAL A 78 -4.53 9.33 4.38
C VAL A 78 -4.08 10.08 5.63
N ASP A 79 -4.73 11.20 5.94
CA ASP A 79 -4.47 11.96 7.16
C ASP A 79 -5.24 11.41 8.38
N GLU A 80 -5.04 12.03 9.54
CA GLU A 80 -5.70 11.64 10.80
C GLU A 80 -7.22 11.83 10.79
N SER A 81 -7.75 12.68 9.91
CA SER A 81 -9.19 12.88 9.72
C SER A 81 -9.83 11.85 8.79
N GLY A 82 -9.02 10.93 8.24
CA GLY A 82 -9.46 9.90 7.31
C GLY A 82 -9.59 10.39 5.86
N VAL A 83 -9.02 11.55 5.52
CA VAL A 83 -9.08 12.13 4.19
C VAL A 83 -7.88 11.69 3.36
N VAL A 84 -8.13 11.26 2.12
CA VAL A 84 -7.07 10.94 1.15
C VAL A 84 -6.39 12.24 0.71
N ARG A 85 -5.09 12.35 0.98
CA ARG A 85 -4.27 13.53 0.66
C ARG A 85 -3.39 13.33 -0.56
N TRP A 86 -3.06 12.08 -0.86
CA TRP A 86 -2.32 11.73 -2.06
C TRP A 86 -2.64 10.31 -2.50
N THR A 87 -2.60 10.07 -3.81
CA THR A 87 -2.77 8.74 -4.40
C THR A 87 -1.83 8.57 -5.58
N PHE A 88 -1.13 7.45 -5.59
CA PHE A 88 -0.53 6.87 -6.79
C PHE A 88 -1.35 5.66 -7.19
N GLN A 89 -1.83 5.61 -8.43
CA GLN A 89 -2.46 4.44 -9.02
C GLN A 89 -1.71 4.08 -10.30
N ALA A 90 -1.15 2.87 -10.33
CA ALA A 90 -0.46 2.37 -11.51
C ALA A 90 -1.40 2.19 -12.69
N HIS A 91 -0.93 2.55 -13.89
CA HIS A 91 -1.62 2.19 -15.14
C HIS A 91 -1.25 0.77 -15.60
N ARG A 92 -0.03 0.33 -15.27
CA ARG A 92 0.47 -1.02 -15.60
C ARG A 92 0.87 -1.78 -14.35
N TYR A 93 0.71 -3.10 -14.38
CA TYR A 93 0.98 -3.96 -13.23
C TYR A 93 2.43 -3.95 -12.72
N ASN A 94 3.38 -3.48 -13.53
CA ASN A 94 4.80 -3.37 -13.20
C ASN A 94 5.22 -1.97 -12.69
N GLU A 95 4.29 -1.02 -12.62
CA GLU A 95 4.56 0.32 -12.09
C GLU A 95 4.33 0.37 -10.59
N ARG A 96 5.09 1.22 -9.90
CA ARG A 96 4.97 1.47 -8.47
C ARG A 96 5.35 2.93 -8.18
N ALA A 97 4.75 3.51 -7.14
CA ALA A 97 5.17 4.81 -6.61
C ALA A 97 6.66 4.79 -6.27
N ARG A 98 7.42 5.80 -6.68
CA ARG A 98 8.83 5.95 -6.30
C ARG A 98 8.95 6.45 -4.86
N ALA A 99 10.12 6.23 -4.26
CA ALA A 99 10.35 6.66 -2.88
C ALA A 99 10.26 8.18 -2.75
N GLU A 100 10.79 8.89 -3.73
CA GLU A 100 10.79 10.34 -3.81
C GLU A 100 9.35 10.90 -3.85
N GLU A 101 8.45 10.25 -4.59
CA GLU A 101 7.03 10.63 -4.66
C GLU A 101 6.32 10.44 -3.32
N ILE A 102 6.58 9.31 -2.64
CA ILE A 102 5.98 9.03 -1.33
C ILE A 102 6.48 10.03 -0.28
N PHE A 103 7.79 10.28 -0.21
CA PHE A 103 8.33 11.23 0.78
C PHE A 103 7.93 12.67 0.49
N ALA A 104 7.80 13.06 -0.79
CA ALA A 104 7.25 14.36 -1.16
C ALA A 104 5.79 14.51 -0.72
N ALA A 105 4.96 13.46 -0.88
CA ALA A 105 3.58 13.49 -0.41
C ALA A 105 3.47 13.57 1.12
N ILE A 106 4.32 12.86 1.86
CA ILE A 106 4.37 12.92 3.33
C ILE A 106 4.79 14.32 3.79
N ALA A 107 5.81 14.92 3.17
CA ALA A 107 6.23 16.27 3.50
C ALA A 107 5.11 17.30 3.23
N ALA A 108 4.47 17.21 2.06
CA ALA A 108 3.38 18.12 1.70
C ALA A 108 2.16 18.03 2.63
N LEU A 109 1.87 16.84 3.19
CA LEU A 109 0.83 16.70 4.19
C LEU A 109 1.18 17.46 5.47
N ARG A 110 2.41 17.31 5.96
CA ARG A 110 2.87 17.95 7.19
C ARG A 110 2.99 19.46 7.10
N ASP A 111 3.26 20.00 5.91
CA ASP A 111 3.32 21.44 5.67
C ASP A 111 1.92 22.08 5.58
N ALA A 112 0.87 21.26 5.44
CA ALA A 112 -0.52 21.72 5.35
C ALA A 112 -1.27 21.73 6.69
N ASP A 113 -0.67 21.12 7.73
CA ASP A 113 -1.16 21.06 9.12
C ASP A 113 -0.49 22.15 9.99
#